data_AF-A0A507C0P5-F1
#
_entry.id   AF-A0A507C0P5-F1
#
_cell.length_a   1.000
_cell.length_b   1.000
_cell.length_c   1.000
_cell.angle_alpha   90.00
_cell.angle_beta   90.00
_cell.angle_gamma   90.00
#
_symmetry.space_group_name_H-M   'P 1'
#
loop_
_entity.id
_entity.type
_entity.pdbx_description
1 polymer ?
#
loop_
_entity_poly.entity_id
_entity_poly.type
_entity_poly.pdbx_seq_one_letter_code
_entity_poly.pdbx_strand_id
1 'polypeptide(L)'
;MSAVARSDGSNESVKKRFDPAVLQERLVNLFESAPLSCCAAVLGVSLHFSFTFFPHVTPMRTYLYHPKLATQLHRNITGFAILGVTTFEVINRVVGILVYQSAVERRLNGEGDTYANSIVVKRGVQRLRPDGTRKTLVEWLVTENLFLRVQAALCAVLLALEVATQGFGSTSDGLVPYTMFANLEFALRWLWAFTATEESITMFGFIPVKSVLLPIFLVTIQRFRTAGSLAKGFIAAAVVSHVMKLKRADGKENVPWFLEKMKALPASLLQKK
;
A
#
# COMPACT_ATOMS: atom_id res chain seq x y z
N MET A 1 10.21 -24.14 56.17
CA MET A 1 10.35 -22.87 55.43
C MET A 1 11.09 -23.17 54.13
N SER A 2 10.37 -23.24 53.01
CA SER A 2 10.98 -23.40 51.68
C SER A 2 10.41 -22.31 50.78
N ALA A 3 11.31 -21.45 50.29
CA ALA A 3 10.98 -20.29 49.46
C ALA A 3 10.67 -20.75 48.03
N VAL A 4 9.48 -20.42 47.54
CA VAL A 4 9.09 -20.59 46.14
C VAL A 4 9.72 -19.45 45.34
N ALA A 5 10.77 -19.78 44.59
CA ALA A 5 11.33 -18.88 43.59
C ALA A 5 10.35 -18.75 42.41
N ARG A 6 9.64 -17.63 42.36
CA ARG A 6 8.92 -17.14 41.18
C ARG A 6 9.75 -16.02 40.55
N SER A 7 10.48 -16.35 39.50
CA SER A 7 11.12 -15.38 38.60
C SER A 7 11.43 -16.11 37.29
N ASP A 8 11.21 -15.44 36.15
CA ASP A 8 11.78 -15.73 34.81
C ASP A 8 10.80 -16.01 33.65
N GLY A 9 9.50 -15.76 33.81
CA GLY A 9 8.55 -15.84 32.69
C GLY A 9 8.54 -14.65 31.71
N SER A 10 9.08 -13.48 32.08
CA SER A 10 8.92 -12.25 31.29
C SER A 10 10.09 -11.97 30.32
N ASN A 11 11.31 -12.40 30.65
CA ASN A 11 12.52 -12.06 29.86
C ASN A 11 12.73 -12.93 28.62
N GLU A 12 12.28 -14.19 28.60
CA GLU A 12 12.40 -15.06 27.42
C GLU A 12 11.50 -14.61 26.26
N SER A 13 10.30 -14.11 26.57
CA SER A 13 9.34 -13.66 25.56
C SER A 13 9.77 -12.39 24.83
N VAL A 14 10.63 -11.58 25.48
CA VAL A 14 11.19 -10.34 24.92
C VAL A 14 12.48 -10.64 24.14
N LYS A 15 13.35 -11.53 24.63
CA LYS A 15 14.54 -11.97 23.89
C LYS A 15 14.19 -12.69 22.58
N LYS A 16 13.14 -13.52 22.56
CA LYS A 16 12.65 -14.17 21.32
C LYS A 16 12.12 -13.18 20.26
N ARG A 17 11.79 -11.93 20.60
CA ARG A 17 11.27 -10.93 19.64
C ARG A 17 12.37 -10.22 18.84
N PHE A 18 13.62 -10.26 19.28
CA PHE A 18 14.77 -9.64 18.61
C PHE A 18 15.84 -10.66 18.21
N ASP A 19 15.44 -11.91 18.01
CA ASP A 19 16.32 -12.90 17.39
C ASP A 19 16.48 -12.56 15.89
N PRO A 20 17.71 -12.34 15.40
CA PRO A 20 17.95 -12.05 13.98
C PRO A 20 17.35 -13.13 13.04
N ALA A 21 17.29 -14.38 13.49
CA ALA A 21 16.67 -15.46 12.71
C ALA A 21 15.15 -15.25 12.53
N VAL A 22 14.46 -14.85 13.61
CA VAL A 22 13.02 -14.55 13.57
C VAL A 22 12.73 -13.31 12.73
N LEU A 23 13.62 -12.31 12.77
CA LEU A 23 13.51 -11.12 11.93
C LEU A 23 13.68 -11.48 10.44
N GLN A 24 14.70 -12.28 10.12
CA GLN A 24 14.95 -12.76 8.77
C GLN A 24 13.75 -13.54 8.22
N GLU A 25 13.17 -14.44 9.00
CA GLU A 25 11.96 -15.19 8.61
C GLU A 25 10.78 -14.26 8.33
N ARG A 26 10.54 -13.25 9.19
CA ARG A 26 9.46 -12.27 8.97
C ARG A 26 9.66 -11.48 7.70
N LEU A 27 10.90 -11.09 7.39
CA LEU A 27 11.23 -10.39 6.16
C LEU A 27 11.04 -11.28 4.94
N VAL A 28 11.54 -12.51 4.97
CA VAL A 28 11.33 -13.50 3.89
C VAL A 28 9.85 -13.72 3.65
N ASN A 29 9.07 -13.96 4.72
CA ASN A 29 7.62 -14.12 4.63
C ASN A 29 6.93 -12.86 4.06
N LEU A 30 7.41 -11.66 4.39
CA LEU A 30 6.89 -10.41 3.83
C LEU A 30 7.20 -10.28 2.34
N PHE A 31 8.42 -10.56 1.91
CA PHE A 31 8.82 -10.57 0.50
C PHE A 31 8.07 -11.62 -0.32
N GLU A 32 7.89 -12.81 0.23
CA GLU A 32 7.21 -13.92 -0.42
C GLU A 32 5.71 -13.66 -0.59
N SER A 33 5.11 -12.92 0.35
CA SER A 33 3.67 -12.61 0.33
C SER A 33 3.31 -11.28 -0.35
N ALA A 34 4.24 -10.34 -0.45
CA ALA A 34 4.03 -9.03 -1.08
C ALA A 34 5.28 -8.55 -1.85
N PRO A 35 5.73 -9.31 -2.86
CA PRO A 35 6.98 -9.04 -3.56
C PRO A 35 6.99 -7.68 -4.27
N LEU A 36 5.89 -7.28 -4.90
CA LEU A 36 5.84 -6.02 -5.65
C LEU A 36 5.88 -4.80 -4.72
N SER A 37 5.22 -4.89 -3.57
CA SER A 37 5.29 -3.87 -2.52
C SER A 37 6.71 -3.72 -1.99
N CYS A 38 7.39 -4.83 -1.70
CA CYS A 38 8.77 -4.79 -1.25
C CYS A 38 9.72 -4.22 -2.33
N CYS A 39 9.56 -4.64 -3.59
CA CYS A 39 10.32 -4.08 -4.70
C CYS A 39 10.09 -2.57 -4.87
N ALA A 40 8.85 -2.09 -4.74
CA ALA A 40 8.54 -0.66 -4.80
C ALA A 40 9.20 0.13 -3.66
N ALA A 41 9.22 -0.41 -2.44
CA ALA A 41 9.90 0.20 -1.31
C ALA A 41 11.42 0.29 -1.53
N VAL A 42 12.04 -0.81 -1.97
CA VAL A 42 13.48 -0.87 -2.28
C VAL A 42 13.83 0.11 -3.39
N LEU A 43 13.10 0.08 -4.52
CA LEU A 43 13.33 0.97 -5.64
C LEU A 43 13.22 2.44 -5.23
N GLY A 44 12.16 2.78 -4.48
CA GLY A 44 11.94 4.14 -4.01
C GLY A 44 13.03 4.66 -3.08
N VAL A 45 13.51 3.80 -2.17
CA VAL A 45 14.65 4.11 -1.30
C VAL A 45 15.93 4.28 -2.12
N SER A 46 16.23 3.35 -3.04
CA SER A 46 17.41 3.43 -3.90
C SER A 46 17.44 4.69 -4.77
N LEU A 47 16.29 5.11 -5.31
CA LEU A 47 16.16 6.38 -6.04
C LEU A 47 16.43 7.58 -5.13
N HIS A 48 15.88 7.60 -3.91
CA HIS A 48 16.14 8.67 -2.94
C HIS A 48 17.63 8.80 -2.59
N PHE A 49 18.29 7.67 -2.33
CA PHE A 49 19.73 7.64 -2.12
C PHE A 49 20.48 8.19 -3.34
N SER A 50 20.12 7.75 -4.55
CA SER A 50 20.76 8.23 -5.79
C SER A 50 20.65 9.75 -5.94
N PHE A 51 19.48 10.32 -5.70
CA PHE A 51 19.26 11.77 -5.78
C PHE A 51 19.97 12.57 -4.68
N THR A 52 20.09 11.99 -3.48
CA THR A 52 20.71 12.65 -2.33
C THR A 52 22.24 12.65 -2.44
N PHE A 53 22.84 11.54 -2.86
CA PHE A 53 24.30 11.39 -2.93
C PHE A 53 24.89 11.82 -4.28
N PHE A 54 24.11 11.81 -5.37
CA PHE A 54 24.57 12.18 -6.72
C PHE A 54 23.67 13.25 -7.38
N PRO A 55 23.44 14.41 -6.74
CA PRO A 55 22.48 15.41 -7.22
C PRO A 55 22.86 16.04 -8.57
N HIS A 56 24.15 16.06 -8.92
CA HIS A 56 24.64 16.59 -10.19
C HIS A 56 24.47 15.63 -11.37
N VAL A 57 24.38 14.32 -11.10
CA VAL A 57 24.23 13.28 -12.14
C VAL A 57 22.75 12.99 -12.39
N THR A 58 21.96 12.90 -11.32
CA THR A 58 20.53 12.58 -11.38
C THR A 58 19.72 13.63 -10.62
N PRO A 59 19.40 14.79 -11.23
CA PRO A 59 18.62 15.82 -10.57
C PRO A 59 17.17 15.35 -10.39
N MET A 60 16.71 15.17 -9.15
CA MET A 60 15.36 14.65 -8.84
C MET A 60 14.23 15.35 -9.61
N ARG A 61 14.36 16.67 -9.84
CA ARG A 61 13.37 17.49 -10.56
C ARG A 61 13.05 16.99 -11.98
N THR A 62 13.98 16.28 -12.63
CA THR A 62 13.75 15.74 -13.99
C THR A 62 12.89 14.48 -13.97
N TYR A 63 12.75 13.82 -12.82
CA TYR A 63 12.02 12.56 -12.68
C TYR A 63 10.65 12.73 -12.00
N LEU A 64 10.41 13.87 -11.34
CA LEU A 64 9.11 14.19 -10.76
C LEU A 64 8.05 14.46 -11.84
N TYR A 65 6.79 14.17 -11.52
CA TYR A 65 5.69 14.48 -12.39
C TYR A 65 5.52 15.99 -12.50
N HIS A 66 5.26 16.45 -13.72
CA HIS A 66 4.99 17.85 -13.99
C HIS A 66 3.80 17.96 -14.98
N PRO A 67 2.69 18.60 -14.58
CA PRO A 67 1.48 18.72 -15.41
C PRO A 67 1.73 19.35 -16.79
N LYS A 68 2.51 20.45 -16.85
CA LYS A 68 2.94 21.08 -18.12
C LYS A 68 3.73 20.15 -19.05
N LEU A 69 4.44 19.16 -18.49
CA LEU A 69 5.30 18.24 -19.23
C LEU A 69 4.71 16.82 -19.27
N ALA A 70 3.37 16.69 -19.21
CA ALA A 70 2.70 15.39 -19.22
C ALA A 70 2.98 14.56 -20.49
N THR A 71 3.46 15.19 -21.58
CA THR A 71 3.93 14.50 -22.79
C THR A 71 5.27 13.78 -22.59
N GLN A 72 6.04 14.15 -21.56
CA GLN A 72 7.27 13.44 -21.18
C GLN A 72 6.90 12.17 -20.40
N LEU A 73 6.54 11.11 -21.15
CA LEU A 73 6.03 9.85 -20.60
C LEU A 73 6.90 9.25 -19.48
N HIS A 74 8.22 9.40 -19.56
CA HIS A 74 9.12 8.93 -18.51
C HIS A 74 8.79 9.55 -17.14
N ARG A 75 8.45 10.84 -17.08
CA ARG A 75 8.07 11.54 -15.83
C ARG A 75 6.76 11.05 -15.24
N ASN A 76 5.83 10.64 -16.10
CA ASN A 76 4.57 10.06 -15.66
C ASN A 76 4.80 8.74 -14.92
N ILE A 77 5.76 7.94 -15.38
CA ILE A 77 6.12 6.65 -14.76
C ILE A 77 7.00 6.88 -13.52
N THR A 78 8.10 7.63 -13.66
CA THR A 78 9.05 7.85 -12.57
C THR A 78 8.46 8.66 -11.44
N GLY A 79 7.45 9.52 -11.71
CA GLY A 79 6.71 10.25 -10.68
C GLY A 79 6.00 9.33 -9.67
N PHE A 80 5.64 8.09 -10.04
CA PHE A 80 5.11 7.09 -9.11
C PHE A 80 6.20 6.28 -8.41
N ALA A 81 7.44 6.27 -8.88
CA ALA A 81 8.53 5.55 -8.22
C ALA A 81 9.19 6.36 -7.10
N ILE A 82 9.09 7.69 -7.15
CA ILE A 82 9.70 8.58 -6.17
C ILE A 82 8.81 8.68 -4.93
N LEU A 83 9.30 8.21 -3.78
CA LEU A 83 8.50 8.18 -2.54
C LEU A 83 8.37 9.56 -1.88
N GLY A 84 9.39 10.40 -1.96
CA GLY A 84 9.39 11.71 -1.31
C GLY A 84 10.61 12.54 -1.68
N VAL A 85 10.56 13.82 -1.31
CA VAL A 85 11.68 14.77 -1.46
C VAL A 85 12.59 14.70 -0.24
N THR A 86 12.02 14.43 0.94
CA THR A 86 12.76 14.36 2.19
C THR A 86 12.89 12.93 2.70
N THR A 87 13.97 12.64 3.42
CA THR A 87 14.16 11.32 4.06
C THR A 87 13.01 10.94 4.98
N PHE A 88 12.42 11.93 5.68
CA PHE A 88 11.26 11.70 6.54
C PHE A 88 10.03 11.23 5.76
N GLU A 89 9.75 11.86 4.61
CA GLU A 89 8.69 11.41 3.71
C GLU A 89 8.94 9.99 3.21
N VAL A 90 10.16 9.71 2.75
CA VAL A 90 10.54 8.38 2.26
C VAL A 90 10.31 7.30 3.31
N ILE A 91 10.76 7.52 4.55
CA ILE A 91 10.55 6.56 5.65
C ILE A 91 9.05 6.35 5.90
N ASN A 92 8.27 7.42 5.99
CA ASN A 92 6.83 7.33 6.24
C ASN A 92 6.10 6.59 5.11
N ARG A 93 6.48 6.83 3.85
CA ARG A 93 5.91 6.15 2.68
C ARG A 93 6.35 4.69 2.60
N VAL A 94 7.59 4.35 2.96
CA VAL A 94 8.03 2.95 3.09
C VAL A 94 7.18 2.22 4.13
N VAL A 95 6.96 2.81 5.31
CA VAL A 95 6.05 2.23 6.31
C VAL A 95 4.64 2.08 5.72
N GLY A 96 4.15 3.08 4.99
CA GLY A 96 2.87 3.01 4.29
C GLY A 96 2.78 1.84 3.29
N ILE A 97 3.84 1.61 2.50
CA ILE A 97 3.94 0.48 1.57
C ILE A 97 3.89 -0.85 2.34
N LEU A 98 4.74 -0.99 3.36
CA LEU A 98 4.87 -2.26 4.09
C LEU A 98 3.62 -2.60 4.90
N VAL A 99 2.82 -1.60 5.31
CA VAL A 99 1.59 -1.82 6.10
C VAL A 99 0.36 -1.94 5.20
N TYR A 100 0.15 -1.01 4.27
CA TYR A 100 -1.11 -0.93 3.51
C TYR A 100 -1.00 -1.57 2.14
N GLN A 101 0.05 -1.22 1.40
CA GLN A 101 0.22 -1.71 0.03
C GLN A 101 0.45 -3.23 0.02
N SER A 102 1.27 -3.74 0.93
CA SER A 102 1.49 -5.18 1.11
C SER A 102 0.21 -5.94 1.47
N ALA A 103 -0.66 -5.33 2.29
CA ALA A 103 -1.93 -5.93 2.69
C ALA A 103 -2.92 -5.98 1.51
N VAL A 104 -2.93 -4.97 0.64
CA VAL A 104 -3.72 -4.99 -0.61
C VAL A 104 -3.20 -6.07 -1.56
N GLU A 105 -1.88 -6.15 -1.73
CA GLU A 105 -1.24 -7.17 -2.58
C GLU A 105 -1.64 -8.56 -2.12
N ARG A 106 -1.42 -8.89 -0.83
CA ARG A 106 -1.83 -10.17 -0.23
C ARG A 106 -3.31 -10.47 -0.38
N ARG A 107 -4.19 -9.47 -0.34
CA ARG A 107 -5.63 -9.69 -0.50
C ARG A 107 -6.03 -10.00 -1.94
N LEU A 108 -5.45 -9.29 -2.90
CA LEU A 108 -5.80 -9.46 -4.32
C LEU A 108 -5.15 -10.71 -4.92
N ASN A 109 -3.95 -11.04 -4.45
CA ASN A 109 -3.14 -12.11 -5.01
C ASN A 109 -3.15 -13.37 -4.11
N GLY A 110 -3.51 -13.26 -2.84
CA GLY A 110 -3.37 -14.33 -1.86
C GLY A 110 -2.03 -14.26 -1.12
N GLU A 111 -1.91 -15.06 -0.07
CA GLU A 111 -0.67 -15.18 0.69
C GLU A 111 0.35 -16.04 -0.08
N GLY A 112 1.62 -15.63 -0.01
CA GLY A 112 2.77 -16.42 -0.49
C GLY A 112 3.11 -17.58 0.43
N ASP A 113 4.25 -18.24 0.15
CA ASP A 113 4.75 -19.32 0.99
C ASP A 113 5.12 -18.77 2.38
N THR A 114 4.79 -19.51 3.43
CA THR A 114 5.18 -19.20 4.82
C THR A 114 6.32 -20.11 5.23
N TYR A 115 7.43 -19.51 5.66
CA TYR A 115 8.64 -20.15 6.13
C TYR A 115 8.74 -20.09 7.65
N ALA A 116 9.20 -21.18 8.25
CA ALA A 116 9.70 -21.23 9.62
C ALA A 116 10.94 -22.12 9.65
N ASN A 117 12.01 -21.67 10.30
CA ASN A 117 13.33 -22.31 10.34
C ASN A 117 13.84 -22.69 8.93
N SER A 118 13.68 -21.80 7.95
CA SER A 118 14.03 -22.03 6.54
C SER A 118 13.27 -23.17 5.83
N ILE A 119 12.23 -23.73 6.45
CA ILE A 119 11.37 -24.77 5.86
C ILE A 119 10.02 -24.14 5.49
N VAL A 120 9.48 -24.51 4.33
CA VAL A 120 8.14 -24.09 3.90
C VAL A 120 7.10 -24.82 4.75
N VAL A 121 6.44 -24.10 5.65
CA VAL A 121 5.39 -24.63 6.53
C VAL A 121 4.02 -24.58 5.87
N LYS A 122 3.76 -23.55 5.06
CA LYS A 122 2.51 -23.37 4.32
C LYS A 122 2.84 -22.92 2.91
N ARG A 123 2.32 -23.61 1.90
CA ARG A 123 2.45 -23.17 0.50
C ARG A 123 1.37 -22.16 0.16
N GLY A 124 1.76 -21.06 -0.48
CA GLY A 124 0.87 -20.01 -0.95
C GLY A 124 0.01 -20.50 -2.11
N VAL A 125 -1.30 -20.20 -2.04
CA VAL A 125 -2.29 -20.66 -3.03
C VAL A 125 -1.99 -20.10 -4.44
N GLN A 126 -1.32 -18.96 -4.52
CA GLN A 126 -1.09 -18.27 -5.79
C GLN A 126 0.11 -18.77 -6.60
N ARG A 127 1.05 -19.51 -5.98
CA ARG A 127 2.21 -20.06 -6.69
C ARG A 127 1.89 -21.30 -7.51
N LEU A 128 0.69 -21.85 -7.32
CA LEU A 128 0.21 -23.02 -8.04
C LEU A 128 -0.81 -22.60 -9.11
N ARG A 129 -0.73 -23.27 -10.24
CA ARG A 129 -1.77 -23.26 -11.27
C ARG A 129 -2.96 -24.11 -10.81
N PRO A 130 -4.13 -24.01 -11.48
CA PRO A 130 -5.30 -24.83 -11.16
C PRO A 130 -5.05 -26.35 -11.24
N ASP A 131 -4.07 -26.77 -12.05
CA ASP A 131 -3.62 -28.15 -12.21
C ASP A 131 -2.64 -28.61 -11.11
N GLY A 132 -2.28 -27.73 -10.16
CA GLY A 132 -1.32 -28.01 -9.09
C GLY A 132 0.16 -27.85 -9.49
N THR A 133 0.47 -27.45 -10.73
CA THR A 133 1.85 -27.17 -11.16
C THR A 133 2.31 -25.79 -10.68
N ARG A 134 3.63 -25.55 -10.60
CA ARG A 134 4.17 -24.25 -10.17
C ARG A 134 4.18 -23.25 -11.31
N LYS A 135 3.73 -22.02 -11.05
CA LYS A 135 3.86 -20.89 -11.98
C LYS A 135 5.32 -20.48 -12.11
N THR A 136 5.70 -19.98 -13.28
CA THR A 136 7.02 -19.36 -13.47
C THR A 136 7.09 -18.00 -12.75
N LEU A 137 8.30 -17.51 -12.46
CA LEU A 137 8.46 -16.20 -11.79
C LEU A 137 7.82 -15.05 -12.57
N VAL A 138 7.98 -15.05 -13.90
CA VAL A 138 7.38 -14.03 -14.79
C VAL A 138 5.85 -14.14 -14.77
N GLU A 139 5.33 -15.37 -14.79
CA GLU A 139 3.90 -15.62 -14.72
C GLU A 139 3.29 -15.13 -13.41
N TRP A 140 3.97 -15.42 -12.30
CA TRP A 140 3.53 -15.05 -10.95
C TRP A 140 3.65 -13.54 -10.66
N LEU A 141 4.75 -12.90 -11.04
CA LEU A 141 5.03 -11.50 -10.70
C LEU A 141 4.50 -10.50 -11.73
N VAL A 142 4.45 -10.88 -13.01
CA VAL A 142 4.21 -9.93 -14.10
C VAL A 142 2.89 -10.21 -14.80
N THR A 143 2.71 -11.41 -15.38
CA THR A 143 1.59 -11.62 -16.30
C THR A 143 0.28 -11.89 -15.58
N GLU A 144 0.27 -12.71 -14.52
CA GLU A 144 -0.95 -13.09 -13.78
C GLU A 144 -1.14 -12.33 -12.47
N ASN A 145 -0.26 -11.36 -12.18
CA ASN A 145 -0.32 -10.61 -10.95
C ASN A 145 -1.45 -9.57 -10.99
N LEU A 146 -2.57 -9.85 -10.31
CA LEU A 146 -3.73 -8.96 -10.27
C LEU A 146 -3.38 -7.61 -9.64
N PHE A 147 -2.55 -7.63 -8.60
CA PHE A 147 -2.10 -6.41 -7.93
C PHE A 147 -1.31 -5.48 -8.87
N LEU A 148 -0.40 -6.00 -9.70
CA LEU A 148 0.31 -5.20 -10.70
C LEU A 148 -0.65 -4.52 -11.68
N ARG A 149 -1.65 -5.28 -12.17
CA ARG A 149 -2.68 -4.75 -13.08
C ARG A 149 -3.50 -3.66 -12.41
N VAL A 150 -3.88 -3.87 -11.15
CA VAL A 150 -4.59 -2.87 -10.34
C VAL A 150 -3.74 -1.62 -10.12
N GLN A 151 -2.45 -1.75 -9.78
CA GLN A 151 -1.55 -0.61 -9.65
C GLN A 151 -1.41 0.17 -10.95
N ALA A 152 -1.20 -0.52 -12.07
CA ALA A 152 -1.11 0.13 -13.38
C ALA A 152 -2.40 0.89 -13.73
N ALA A 153 -3.57 0.29 -13.47
CA ALA A 153 -4.86 0.93 -13.66
C ALA A 153 -5.04 2.16 -12.74
N LEU A 154 -4.62 2.07 -11.47
CA LEU A 154 -4.64 3.20 -10.54
C LEU A 154 -3.75 4.34 -11.03
N CYS A 155 -2.52 4.05 -11.47
CA CYS A 155 -1.62 5.05 -12.04
C CYS A 155 -2.23 5.73 -13.27
N ALA A 156 -2.85 4.96 -14.18
CA ALA A 156 -3.49 5.50 -15.37
C ALA A 156 -4.68 6.43 -15.02
N VAL A 157 -5.56 6.00 -14.11
CA VAL A 157 -6.70 6.82 -13.68
C VAL A 157 -6.22 8.07 -12.94
N LEU A 158 -5.20 7.98 -12.09
CA LEU A 158 -4.63 9.13 -11.38
C LEU A 158 -4.00 10.14 -12.36
N LEU A 159 -3.26 9.68 -13.37
CA LEU A 159 -2.74 10.56 -14.42
C LEU A 159 -3.87 11.24 -15.19
N ALA A 160 -4.92 10.50 -15.55
CA ALA A 160 -6.09 11.06 -16.22
C ALA A 160 -6.78 12.13 -15.36
N LEU A 161 -6.92 11.88 -14.04
CA LEU A 161 -7.46 12.86 -13.10
C LEU A 161 -6.57 14.11 -12.97
N GLU A 162 -5.25 13.95 -12.95
CA GLU A 162 -4.35 15.11 -12.93
C GLU A 162 -4.45 15.94 -14.21
N VAL A 163 -4.48 15.28 -15.39
CA VAL A 163 -4.66 15.97 -16.67
C VAL A 163 -6.03 16.67 -16.74
N ALA A 164 -7.09 16.03 -16.25
CA ALA A 164 -8.44 16.61 -16.27
C ALA A 164 -8.60 17.78 -15.29
N THR A 165 -8.02 17.68 -14.10
CA THR A 165 -8.15 18.72 -13.06
C THR A 165 -7.24 19.91 -13.29
N GLN A 166 -6.05 19.69 -13.86
CA GLN A 166 -5.07 20.75 -14.06
C GLN A 166 -5.09 21.31 -15.49
N GLY A 167 -5.67 20.58 -16.45
CA GLY A 167 -5.68 20.93 -17.87
C GLY A 167 -4.42 20.44 -18.59
N PHE A 168 -4.59 19.94 -19.81
CA PHE A 168 -3.46 19.54 -20.66
C PHE A 168 -2.65 20.79 -21.06
N GLY A 169 -1.38 20.87 -20.66
CA GLY A 169 -0.52 22.02 -20.99
C GLY A 169 -0.89 23.32 -20.27
N SER A 170 -1.60 23.27 -19.14
CA SER A 170 -1.99 24.46 -18.37
C SER A 170 -0.81 25.36 -18.03
N THR A 171 -0.90 26.62 -18.45
CA THR A 171 0.19 27.61 -18.39
C THR A 171 0.35 28.27 -17.03
N SER A 172 -0.40 27.88 -15.98
CA SER A 172 -0.28 28.50 -14.66
C SER A 172 1.17 28.44 -14.15
N ASP A 173 1.78 29.60 -13.93
CA ASP A 173 3.23 29.79 -13.69
C ASP A 173 3.73 29.33 -12.32
N GLY A 174 2.98 28.45 -11.63
CA GLY A 174 3.28 28.04 -10.25
C GLY A 174 3.29 26.54 -9.99
N LEU A 175 3.11 25.67 -11.00
CA LEU A 175 3.05 24.22 -10.77
C LEU A 175 4.45 23.65 -10.51
N VAL A 176 4.77 23.44 -9.25
CA VAL A 176 6.01 22.80 -8.81
C VAL A 176 5.91 21.30 -9.10
N PRO A 177 6.93 20.66 -9.70
CA PRO A 177 6.95 19.22 -9.87
C PRO A 177 6.81 18.47 -8.54
N TYR A 178 6.05 17.38 -8.54
CA TYR A 178 5.72 16.63 -7.33
C TYR A 178 5.70 15.12 -7.57
N THR A 179 5.71 14.35 -6.48
CA THR A 179 5.57 12.89 -6.53
C THR A 179 4.11 12.50 -6.72
N MET A 180 3.84 11.63 -7.69
CA MET A 180 2.53 11.00 -7.89
C MET A 180 2.32 9.80 -6.96
N PHE A 181 3.38 9.30 -6.32
CA PHE A 181 3.29 8.21 -5.34
C PHE A 181 2.36 8.55 -4.18
N ALA A 182 2.35 9.81 -3.73
CA ALA A 182 1.47 10.25 -2.66
C ALA A 182 -0.03 10.02 -2.99
N ASN A 183 -0.43 10.30 -4.23
CA ASN A 183 -1.78 10.05 -4.71
C ASN A 183 -2.07 8.54 -4.87
N LEU A 184 -1.08 7.77 -5.35
CA LEU A 184 -1.19 6.33 -5.45
C LEU A 184 -1.37 5.68 -4.09
N GLU A 185 -0.67 6.13 -3.06
CA GLU A 185 -0.83 5.62 -1.71
C GLU A 185 -2.24 5.87 -1.17
N PHE A 186 -2.81 7.06 -1.38
CA PHE A 186 -4.21 7.31 -1.00
C PHE A 186 -5.18 6.37 -1.72
N ALA A 187 -4.96 6.12 -3.01
CA ALA A 187 -5.79 5.19 -3.76
C ALA A 187 -5.67 3.74 -3.23
N LEU A 188 -4.45 3.30 -2.90
CA LEU A 188 -4.22 1.97 -2.30
C LEU A 188 -4.84 1.84 -0.90
N ARG A 189 -4.81 2.90 -0.08
CA ARG A 189 -5.49 2.91 1.22
C ARG A 189 -7.01 2.80 1.07
N TRP A 190 -7.60 3.52 0.10
CA TRP A 190 -9.02 3.37 -0.21
C TRP A 190 -9.37 1.98 -0.72
N LEU A 191 -8.54 1.43 -1.60
CA LEU A 191 -8.73 0.08 -2.12
C LEU A 191 -8.64 -0.98 -1.01
N TRP A 192 -7.74 -0.78 -0.04
CA TRP A 192 -7.67 -1.60 1.15
C TRP A 192 -8.95 -1.52 1.99
N ALA A 193 -9.54 -0.33 2.13
CA ALA A 193 -10.81 -0.15 2.84
C ALA A 193 -11.99 -0.81 2.08
N PHE A 194 -12.01 -0.75 0.75
CA PHE A 194 -13.02 -1.40 -0.08
C PHE A 194 -12.95 -2.92 -0.02
N THR A 195 -11.74 -3.46 0.09
CA THR A 195 -11.47 -4.91 0.16
C THR A 195 -11.43 -5.45 1.59
N ALA A 196 -11.73 -4.62 2.61
CA ALA A 196 -11.66 -5.04 4.00
C ALA A 196 -12.66 -6.15 4.32
N THR A 197 -12.17 -7.21 4.97
CA THR A 197 -12.96 -8.37 5.42
C THR A 197 -13.69 -8.07 6.72
N GLU A 198 -13.01 -7.40 7.64
CA GLU A 198 -13.51 -7.05 8.96
C GLU A 198 -14.17 -5.66 8.97
N GLU A 199 -15.21 -5.50 9.79
CA GLU A 199 -15.89 -4.21 9.96
C GLU A 199 -15.04 -3.19 10.74
N SER A 200 -14.14 -3.67 11.61
CA SER A 200 -13.28 -2.85 12.45
C SER A 200 -11.90 -3.47 12.60
N ILE A 201 -10.87 -2.62 12.61
CA ILE A 201 -9.47 -2.99 12.76
C ILE A 201 -8.90 -2.25 13.96
N THR A 202 -8.21 -2.97 14.84
CA THR A 202 -7.61 -2.38 16.04
C THR A 202 -6.30 -1.68 15.70
N MET A 203 -6.34 -0.35 15.64
CA MET A 203 -5.18 0.52 15.48
C MET A 203 -4.49 0.73 16.83
N PHE A 204 -3.15 0.78 16.83
CA PHE A 204 -2.31 0.94 18.04
C PHE A 204 -2.54 -0.12 19.13
N GLY A 205 -3.17 -1.25 18.80
CA GLY A 205 -3.43 -2.35 19.74
C GLY A 205 -4.64 -2.15 20.66
N PHE A 206 -5.30 -0.98 20.65
CA PHE A 206 -6.47 -0.73 21.50
C PHE A 206 -7.56 0.18 20.89
N ILE A 207 -7.33 0.83 19.75
CA ILE A 207 -8.33 1.72 19.13
C ILE A 207 -9.05 0.98 18.01
N PRO A 208 -10.28 0.48 18.20
CA PRO A 208 -11.05 -0.11 17.11
C PRO A 208 -11.49 0.99 16.14
N VAL A 209 -10.95 0.96 14.92
CA VAL A 209 -11.32 1.88 13.83
C VAL A 209 -12.11 1.10 12.80
N LYS A 210 -13.30 1.58 12.43
CA LYS A 210 -14.07 0.98 11.34
C LYS A 210 -13.24 1.01 10.06
N SER A 211 -13.16 -0.12 9.35
CA SER A 211 -12.31 -0.26 8.15
C SER A 211 -12.63 0.79 7.08
N VAL A 212 -13.90 1.20 6.98
CA VAL A 212 -14.37 2.24 6.05
C VAL A 212 -13.83 3.64 6.37
N LEU A 213 -13.53 3.92 7.64
CA LEU A 213 -13.00 5.21 8.11
C LEU A 213 -11.48 5.24 8.15
N LEU A 214 -10.83 4.10 7.96
CA LEU A 214 -9.39 3.98 8.17
C LEU A 214 -8.56 4.91 7.26
N PRO A 215 -8.86 5.08 5.95
CA PRO A 215 -8.15 6.05 5.11
C PRO A 215 -8.25 7.47 5.65
N ILE A 216 -9.43 7.88 6.14
CA ILE A 216 -9.68 9.21 6.71
C ILE A 216 -8.91 9.37 8.03
N PHE A 217 -9.01 8.39 8.93
CA PHE A 217 -8.34 8.41 10.22
C PHE A 217 -6.82 8.52 10.09
N LEU A 218 -6.23 7.77 9.16
CA LEU A 218 -4.80 7.81 8.88
C LEU A 218 -4.33 9.13 8.30
N VAL A 219 -5.10 9.74 7.41
CA VAL A 219 -4.79 11.08 6.87
C VAL A 219 -4.78 12.11 8.00
N THR A 220 -5.77 12.04 8.90
CA THR A 220 -5.88 12.94 10.04
C THR A 220 -4.69 12.82 10.99
N ILE A 221 -4.25 11.60 11.30
CA ILE A 221 -3.07 11.37 12.18
C ILE A 221 -1.79 11.85 11.51
N GLN A 222 -1.61 11.55 10.22
CA GLN A 222 -0.38 11.88 9.51
C GLN A 222 -0.29 13.36 9.09
N ARG A 223 -1.26 14.21 9.47
CA ARG A 223 -1.32 15.65 9.17
C ARG A 223 -1.10 16.00 7.70
N PHE A 224 -1.41 15.09 6.78
CA PHE A 224 -1.23 15.34 5.35
C PHE A 224 -2.32 16.29 4.85
N ARG A 225 -1.92 17.53 4.60
CA ARG A 225 -2.72 18.53 3.89
C ARG A 225 -2.95 18.06 2.46
N THR A 226 -4.15 17.59 2.15
CA THR A 226 -4.96 17.93 0.95
C THR A 226 -6.14 16.97 0.82
N ALA A 227 -7.33 17.43 1.21
CA ALA A 227 -8.58 16.70 0.97
C ALA A 227 -8.77 16.34 -0.52
N GLY A 228 -8.21 17.17 -1.42
CA GLY A 228 -8.19 16.91 -2.86
C GLY A 228 -7.45 15.62 -3.24
N SER A 229 -6.24 15.38 -2.74
CA SER A 229 -5.51 14.14 -3.02
C SER A 229 -6.19 12.91 -2.43
N LEU A 230 -6.82 13.05 -1.26
CA LEU A 230 -7.63 11.98 -0.67
C LEU A 230 -8.84 11.64 -1.55
N ALA A 231 -9.52 12.66 -2.09
CA ALA A 231 -10.67 12.49 -2.99
C ALA A 231 -10.24 11.90 -4.35
N LYS A 232 -9.13 12.35 -4.93
CA LYS A 232 -8.55 11.75 -6.16
C LYS A 232 -8.24 10.27 -5.94
N GLY A 233 -7.62 9.93 -4.80
CA GLY A 233 -7.37 8.55 -4.42
C GLY A 233 -8.65 7.72 -4.31
N PHE A 234 -9.70 8.27 -3.70
CA PHE A 234 -11.01 7.61 -3.59
C PHE A 234 -11.62 7.33 -4.96
N ILE A 235 -11.66 8.35 -5.84
CA ILE A 235 -12.21 8.22 -7.20
C ILE A 235 -11.43 7.18 -7.98
N ALA A 236 -10.09 7.24 -7.96
CA ALA A 236 -9.24 6.27 -8.65
C ALA A 236 -9.51 4.84 -8.16
N ALA A 237 -9.55 4.63 -6.84
CA ALA A 237 -9.84 3.33 -6.27
C ALA A 237 -11.25 2.82 -6.63
N ALA A 238 -12.26 3.70 -6.63
CA ALA A 238 -13.64 3.33 -6.93
C ALA A 238 -13.81 2.95 -8.41
N VAL A 239 -13.24 3.76 -9.31
CA VAL A 239 -13.23 3.49 -10.76
C VAL A 239 -12.52 2.18 -11.06
N VAL A 240 -11.29 1.98 -10.55
CA VAL A 240 -10.54 0.74 -10.80
C VAL A 240 -11.26 -0.47 -10.21
N SER A 241 -11.82 -0.34 -9.00
CA SER A 241 -12.59 -1.41 -8.37
C SER A 241 -13.81 -1.80 -9.19
N HIS A 242 -14.52 -0.83 -9.77
CA HIS A 242 -15.66 -1.08 -10.64
C HIS A 242 -15.27 -1.69 -11.99
N VAL A 243 -14.30 -1.08 -12.70
CA VAL A 243 -13.85 -1.52 -14.03
C VAL A 243 -13.25 -2.92 -13.98
N MET A 244 -12.45 -3.21 -12.95
CA MET A 244 -11.82 -4.52 -12.76
C MET A 244 -12.70 -5.51 -12.00
N LYS A 245 -13.94 -5.13 -11.63
CA LYS A 245 -14.89 -5.94 -10.86
C LYS A 245 -14.24 -6.60 -9.64
N LEU A 246 -13.47 -5.82 -8.89
CA LEU A 246 -12.77 -6.33 -7.71
C LEU A 246 -13.80 -6.81 -6.68
N LYS A 247 -13.49 -7.95 -6.06
CA LYS A 247 -14.34 -8.62 -5.06
C LYS A 247 -13.69 -8.63 -3.69
N ARG A 248 -14.52 -8.67 -2.65
CA ARG A 248 -14.12 -8.85 -1.25
C ARG A 248 -13.90 -10.34 -1.02
N ALA A 249 -13.33 -10.70 0.13
CA ALA A 249 -13.14 -12.10 0.48
C ALA A 249 -14.46 -12.89 0.59
N ASP A 250 -15.59 -12.21 0.82
CA ASP A 250 -16.94 -12.80 0.82
C ASP A 250 -17.55 -12.93 -0.58
N GLY A 251 -16.80 -12.59 -1.64
CA GLY A 251 -17.23 -12.68 -3.03
C GLY A 251 -18.17 -11.58 -3.50
N LYS A 252 -18.55 -10.63 -2.62
CA LYS A 252 -19.40 -9.48 -2.97
C LYS A 252 -18.59 -8.37 -3.62
N GLU A 253 -19.27 -7.51 -4.38
CA GLU A 253 -18.66 -6.33 -4.97
C GLU A 253 -18.26 -5.29 -3.91
N ASN A 254 -17.08 -4.71 -4.07
CA ASN A 254 -16.41 -3.96 -3.01
C ASN A 254 -17.03 -2.58 -2.78
N VAL A 255 -17.36 -1.89 -3.87
CA VAL A 255 -17.82 -0.49 -3.84
C VAL A 255 -19.25 -0.36 -3.33
N PRO A 256 -20.24 -1.16 -3.80
CA PRO A 256 -21.61 -1.08 -3.26
C PRO A 256 -21.66 -1.35 -1.76
N TRP A 257 -20.93 -2.38 -1.29
CA TRP A 257 -20.82 -2.69 0.13
C TRP A 257 -20.21 -1.52 0.93
N PHE A 258 -19.13 -0.92 0.43
CA PHE A 258 -18.49 0.20 1.09
C PHE A 258 -19.45 1.39 1.25
N LEU A 259 -20.19 1.72 0.19
CA LEU A 259 -21.18 2.81 0.20
C LEU A 259 -22.34 2.53 1.17
N GLU A 260 -22.80 1.28 1.24
CA GLU A 260 -23.82 0.86 2.22
C GLU A 260 -23.33 1.06 3.65
N LYS A 261 -22.11 0.60 3.96
CA LYS A 261 -21.50 0.76 5.29
C LYS A 261 -21.26 2.23 5.65
N MET A 262 -20.88 3.05 4.68
CA MET A 262 -20.75 4.51 4.88
C MET A 262 -22.10 5.16 5.23
N LYS A 263 -23.19 4.77 4.59
CA LYS A 263 -24.55 5.25 4.91
C LYS A 263 -25.04 4.80 6.29
N ALA A 264 -24.61 3.62 6.75
CA ALA A 264 -24.97 3.09 8.07
C ALA A 264 -24.20 3.72 9.25
N LEU A 265 -23.09 4.43 8.99
CA LEU A 265 -22.29 5.10 10.02
C LEU A 265 -23.09 6.06 10.92
N PRO A 266 -23.88 7.03 10.40
CA PRO A 266 -24.61 7.99 11.23
C PRO A 266 -25.59 7.33 12.22
N ALA A 267 -26.27 6.25 11.82
CA ALA A 267 -27.18 5.52 12.70
C ALA A 267 -26.43 4.82 13.86
N SER A 268 -25.28 4.22 13.57
CA SER A 268 -24.48 3.50 14.58
C SER A 268 -23.70 4.40 15.54
N LEU A 269 -23.38 5.64 15.14
CA LEU A 269 -22.72 6.63 15.99
C LEU A 269 -23.71 7.30 16.95
N LEU A 270 -24.99 7.33 16.61
CA LEU A 270 -26.07 7.87 17.44
C LEU A 270 -26.66 6.83 18.43
N GLN A 271 -26.51 5.53 18.16
CA GLN A 271 -27.05 4.45 19.01
C GLN A 271 -26.13 4.01 20.17
N LYS A 272 -24.92 4.58 20.30
CA LYS A 272 -24.09 4.44 21.50
C LYS A 272 -24.22 5.68 22.37
N LYS A 273 -25.32 5.78 23.11
CA LYS A 273 -25.43 6.56 24.34
C LYS A 273 -26.07 5.68 25.40
#